data_AF-A0AAV0CM31-F1
#
_entry.id   AF-A0AAV0CM31-F1
#
_cell.length_a   1.000
_cell.length_b   1.000
_cell.length_c   1.000
_cell.angle_alpha   90.00
_cell.angle_beta   90.00
_cell.angle_gamma   90.00
#
_symmetry.space_group_name_H-M   'P 1'
#
loop_
_entity.id
_entity.type
_entity.pdbx_description
1 polymer ?
#
loop_
_entity_poly.entity_id
_entity_poly.type
_entity_poly.pdbx_seq_one_letter_code
_entity_poly.pdbx_strand_id
1 'polypeptide(L)'
;MDSLFVVVALTLLVKPMASAEVTFSYSGSTGPDQWASLSPNYTLCSTGKSQSPVNLFGRLTPVNPNLKALDIQFSDSVNATLVNKGYHVELSYNGGGGVLVLNGTNYTLNEMHWHVPSEHQFFRIPWLY
;
A
#
# COMPACT_ATOMS: atom_id res chain seq x y z
N MET A 1 -39.54 4.52 -57.91
CA MET A 1 -39.38 5.72 -57.09
C MET A 1 -38.93 5.24 -55.73
N ASP A 2 -37.62 5.15 -55.57
CA ASP A 2 -36.95 4.63 -54.39
C ASP A 2 -37.13 5.58 -53.21
N SER A 3 -37.27 5.03 -52.01
CA SER A 3 -37.12 5.82 -50.78
C SER A 3 -36.19 5.07 -49.85
N LEU A 4 -34.92 5.48 -49.89
CA LEU A 4 -33.88 5.11 -48.92
C LEU A 4 -34.22 5.75 -47.56
N PHE A 5 -34.32 4.94 -46.51
CA PHE A 5 -34.26 5.42 -45.14
C PHE A 5 -32.79 5.45 -44.70
N VAL A 6 -32.24 6.65 -44.47
CA VAL A 6 -30.91 6.83 -43.87
C VAL A 6 -31.06 6.76 -42.35
N VAL A 7 -30.56 5.69 -41.74
CA VAL A 7 -30.42 5.58 -40.28
C VAL A 7 -29.09 6.24 -39.89
N VAL A 8 -29.16 7.45 -39.33
CA VAL A 8 -28.00 8.11 -38.72
C VAL A 8 -27.80 7.50 -37.33
N ALA A 9 -26.84 6.57 -37.22
CA ALA A 9 -26.41 6.06 -35.92
C ALA A 9 -25.61 7.15 -35.21
N LEU A 10 -26.25 7.84 -34.25
CA LEU A 10 -25.58 8.78 -33.37
C LEU A 10 -24.74 7.98 -32.36
N THR A 11 -23.48 7.75 -32.67
CA THR A 11 -22.51 7.18 -31.72
C THR A 11 -22.23 8.21 -30.64
N LEU A 12 -22.90 8.08 -29.49
CA LEU A 12 -22.51 8.77 -28.26
C LEU A 12 -21.08 8.33 -27.92
N LEU A 13 -20.11 9.20 -28.17
CA LEU A 13 -18.77 9.13 -27.59
C LEU A 13 -18.91 9.27 -26.08
N VAL A 14 -19.15 8.16 -25.38
CA VAL A 14 -18.96 8.08 -23.94
C VAL A 14 -17.46 8.17 -23.72
N LYS A 15 -16.95 9.39 -23.52
CA LYS A 15 -15.60 9.57 -22.96
C LYS A 15 -15.61 8.87 -21.59
N PRO A 16 -14.69 7.92 -21.33
CA PRO A 16 -14.53 7.43 -19.98
C PRO A 16 -14.23 8.65 -19.11
N MET A 17 -15.10 8.91 -18.13
CA MET A 17 -14.81 9.87 -17.09
C MET A 17 -13.58 9.33 -16.38
N ALA A 18 -12.43 9.96 -16.62
CA ALA A 18 -11.23 9.67 -15.85
C ALA A 18 -11.65 9.71 -14.38
N SER A 19 -11.48 8.60 -13.67
CA SER A 19 -11.72 8.57 -12.23
C SER A 19 -10.89 9.72 -11.65
N ALA A 20 -11.54 10.69 -11.02
CA ALA A 20 -10.81 11.68 -10.25
C ALA A 20 -9.87 10.91 -9.32
N GLU A 21 -8.57 11.19 -9.39
CA GLU A 21 -7.62 10.53 -8.50
C GLU A 21 -8.04 10.85 -7.06
N VAL A 22 -8.44 9.81 -6.35
CA VAL A 22 -8.87 9.92 -4.97
C VAL A 22 -7.63 10.24 -4.14
N THR A 23 -7.47 11.51 -3.80
CA THR A 23 -6.30 11.98 -3.04
C THR A 23 -6.53 11.73 -1.56
N PHE A 24 -5.75 10.83 -0.96
CA PHE A 24 -5.67 10.67 0.49
C PHE A 24 -4.60 11.59 1.08
N SER A 25 -4.66 11.82 2.39
CA SER A 25 -3.58 12.47 3.13
C SER A 25 -3.51 11.92 4.56
N TYR A 26 -2.58 12.45 5.36
CA TYR A 26 -2.46 12.13 6.79
C TYR A 26 -3.18 13.13 7.71
N SER A 27 -3.98 14.06 7.17
CA SER A 27 -4.67 15.09 7.97
C SER A 27 -5.93 15.66 7.30
N GLY A 28 -6.76 16.39 8.05
CA GLY A 28 -7.91 17.09 7.50
C GLY A 28 -8.98 16.17 6.92
N SER A 29 -9.73 16.66 5.92
CA SER A 29 -10.90 15.96 5.36
C SER A 29 -10.57 14.74 4.51
N THR A 30 -9.29 14.51 4.20
CA THR A 30 -8.80 13.29 3.50
C THR A 30 -7.85 12.46 4.37
N GLY A 31 -7.85 12.72 5.68
CA GLY A 31 -7.03 12.02 6.66
C GLY A 31 -7.47 10.58 6.96
N PRO A 32 -6.71 9.84 7.80
CA PRO A 32 -6.93 8.42 8.06
C PRO A 32 -8.35 8.04 8.50
N ASP A 33 -8.96 8.87 9.36
CA ASP A 33 -10.33 8.67 9.84
C ASP A 33 -11.38 8.70 8.70
N GLN A 34 -11.02 9.27 7.55
CA GLN A 34 -11.89 9.44 6.39
C GLN A 34 -11.54 8.51 5.22
N TRP A 35 -10.41 7.79 5.25
CA TRP A 35 -9.92 7.01 4.10
C TRP A 35 -10.96 6.06 3.51
N ALA A 36 -11.74 5.38 4.35
CA ALA A 36 -12.78 4.46 3.88
C ALA A 36 -13.90 5.12 3.06
N SER A 37 -14.14 6.41 3.26
CA SER A 37 -15.16 7.19 2.53
C SER A 37 -14.64 7.79 1.22
N LEU A 38 -13.32 7.83 1.02
CA LEU A 38 -12.73 8.47 -0.16
C LEU A 38 -12.99 7.66 -1.44
N SER A 39 -13.11 6.33 -1.32
CA SER A 39 -13.36 5.44 -2.45
C SER A 39 -14.06 4.16 -1.98
N PRO A 40 -15.00 3.59 -2.77
CA PRO A 40 -15.54 2.25 -2.50
C PRO A 40 -14.46 1.17 -2.34
N ASN A 41 -13.31 1.32 -3.02
CA ASN A 41 -12.18 0.40 -2.92
C ASN A 41 -11.44 0.47 -1.57
N TYR A 42 -11.68 1.50 -0.76
CA TYR A 42 -11.00 1.72 0.52
C TYR A 42 -11.83 1.29 1.73
N THR A 43 -12.97 0.62 1.50
CA THR A 43 -13.90 0.18 2.56
C THR A 43 -13.22 -0.64 3.67
N LEU A 44 -12.13 -1.37 3.35
CA LEU A 44 -11.37 -2.13 4.34
C LEU A 44 -10.65 -1.27 5.39
N CYS A 45 -10.38 0.02 5.11
CA CYS A 45 -9.76 0.93 6.08
C CYS A 45 -10.61 1.11 7.34
N SER A 46 -11.93 0.95 7.26
CA SER A 46 -12.84 1.01 8.42
C SER A 46 -13.40 -0.36 8.83
N THR A 47 -13.68 -1.22 7.86
CA THR A 47 -14.38 -2.51 8.11
C THR A 47 -13.42 -3.66 8.40
N GLY A 48 -12.15 -3.55 7.97
CA GLY A 48 -11.13 -4.56 8.14
C GLY A 48 -10.88 -4.89 9.61
N LYS A 49 -10.64 -6.17 9.90
CA LYS A 49 -10.36 -6.67 11.28
C LYS A 49 -8.90 -6.99 11.53
N SER A 50 -8.08 -6.89 10.49
CA SER A 50 -6.63 -7.13 10.52
C SER A 50 -5.92 -5.94 9.85
N GLN A 51 -6.13 -4.74 10.40
CA GLN A 51 -5.46 -3.53 9.93
C GLN A 51 -4.13 -3.33 10.68
N SER A 52 -3.23 -2.62 10.02
CA SER A 52 -1.97 -2.11 10.60
C SER A 52 -2.00 -0.58 10.59
N PRO A 53 -1.19 0.10 11.42
CA PRO A 53 -0.29 -0.46 12.44
C PRO A 53 -1.01 -1.01 13.67
N VAL A 54 -0.28 -1.71 14.53
CA VAL A 54 -0.76 -2.17 15.85
C VAL A 54 0.17 -1.75 16.98
N ASN A 55 -0.37 -1.79 18.20
CA ASN A 55 0.45 -1.66 19.40
C ASN A 55 1.03 -3.01 19.83
N LEU A 56 2.35 -3.08 19.97
CA LEU A 56 3.09 -4.25 20.41
C LEU A 56 3.35 -4.17 21.92
N PHE A 57 3.02 -5.25 22.64
CA PHE A 57 3.19 -5.33 24.09
C PHE A 57 4.42 -6.16 24.52
N GLY A 58 5.37 -6.36 23.60
CA GLY A 58 6.65 -7.02 23.87
C GLY A 58 6.52 -8.35 24.59
N ARG A 59 6.95 -8.39 25.86
CA ARG A 59 6.94 -9.60 26.71
C ARG A 59 5.54 -10.17 26.99
N LEU A 60 4.47 -9.40 26.78
CA LEU A 60 3.10 -9.89 26.92
C LEU A 60 2.61 -10.65 25.66
N THR A 61 3.34 -10.56 24.54
CA THR A 61 3.01 -11.29 23.33
C THR A 61 3.36 -12.77 23.49
N PRO A 62 2.43 -13.71 23.22
CA PRO A 62 2.71 -15.14 23.29
C PRO A 62 3.87 -15.54 22.37
N VAL A 63 4.80 -16.32 22.90
CA VAL A 63 5.91 -16.87 22.12
C VAL A 63 5.44 -18.12 21.39
N ASN A 64 5.63 -18.15 20.07
CA ASN A 64 5.42 -19.35 19.28
C ASN A 64 6.78 -20.04 19.05
N PRO A 65 7.05 -21.21 19.69
CA PRO A 65 8.34 -21.90 19.57
C PRO A 65 8.59 -22.49 18.18
N ASN A 66 7.59 -22.54 17.30
CA ASN A 66 7.73 -23.04 15.95
C ASN A 66 8.22 -21.96 14.97
N LEU A 67 8.29 -20.68 15.38
CA LEU A 67 8.85 -19.62 14.56
C LEU A 67 10.37 -19.82 14.43
N LYS A 68 10.86 -19.70 13.19
CA LYS A 68 12.28 -19.76 12.86
C LYS A 68 12.83 -18.35 12.68
N ALA A 69 14.16 -18.22 12.70
CA ALA A 69 14.81 -17.01 12.24
C ALA A 69 14.39 -16.69 10.80
N LEU A 70 14.28 -15.40 10.47
CA LEU A 70 13.96 -14.97 9.12
C LEU A 70 15.12 -15.35 8.18
N ASP A 71 14.79 -16.01 7.08
CA ASP A 71 15.73 -16.31 5.99
C ASP A 71 15.66 -15.15 4.98
N ILE A 72 16.53 -14.17 5.17
CA ILE A 72 16.62 -12.99 4.32
C ILE A 72 17.92 -13.07 3.51
N GLN A 73 17.77 -13.13 2.21
CA GLN A 73 18.85 -13.25 1.24
C GLN A 73 18.92 -11.94 0.47
N PHE A 74 19.58 -10.94 1.06
CA PHE A 74 19.83 -9.67 0.39
C PHE A 74 20.79 -9.86 -0.78
N SER A 75 20.65 -9.02 -1.80
CA SER A 75 21.66 -8.94 -2.86
C SER A 75 22.87 -8.14 -2.35
N ASP A 76 24.08 -8.66 -2.58
CA ASP A 76 25.34 -8.03 -2.13
C ASP A 76 25.50 -6.59 -2.65
N SER A 77 25.03 -6.33 -3.87
CA SER A 77 24.98 -5.00 -4.48
C SER A 77 23.83 -4.94 -5.47
N VAL A 78 23.08 -3.84 -5.44
CA VAL A 78 21.95 -3.60 -6.33
C VAL A 78 21.78 -2.09 -6.59
N ASN A 79 21.37 -1.74 -7.81
CA ASN A 79 20.93 -0.39 -8.11
C ASN A 79 19.58 -0.13 -7.45
N ALA A 80 19.46 0.98 -6.72
CA ALA A 80 18.21 1.46 -6.16
C ALA A 80 17.98 2.92 -6.51
N THR A 81 16.72 3.31 -6.63
CA THR A 81 16.31 4.69 -6.90
C THR A 81 15.63 5.26 -5.67
N LEU A 82 16.11 6.41 -5.18
CA LEU A 82 15.40 7.17 -4.14
C LEU A 82 14.25 7.96 -4.77
N VAL A 83 13.03 7.73 -4.29
CA VAL A 83 11.80 8.31 -4.83
C VAL A 83 11.02 9.02 -3.73
N ASN A 84 10.58 10.25 -4.00
CA ASN A 84 9.62 10.96 -3.17
C ASN A 84 8.21 10.75 -3.76
N LYS A 85 7.32 10.07 -3.02
CA LYS A 85 5.93 9.83 -3.44
C LYS A 85 4.96 10.94 -3.05
N GLY A 86 5.42 11.94 -2.31
CA GLY A 86 4.61 13.02 -1.73
C GLY A 86 4.06 12.68 -0.34
N TYR A 87 3.79 11.41 -0.04
CA TYR A 87 3.31 10.94 1.27
C TYR A 87 4.32 10.05 2.02
N HIS A 88 5.36 9.54 1.33
CA HIS A 88 6.54 8.93 1.94
C HIS A 88 7.75 9.06 1.00
N VAL A 89 8.94 8.76 1.51
CA VAL A 89 10.15 8.55 0.71
C VAL A 89 10.44 7.06 0.67
N GLU A 90 10.84 6.54 -0.49
CA GLU A 90 11.19 5.12 -0.67
C GLU A 90 12.50 4.93 -1.44
N LEU A 91 13.18 3.82 -1.19
CA LEU A 91 14.14 3.22 -2.12
C LEU A 91 13.43 2.13 -2.92
N SER A 92 13.39 2.28 -4.24
CA SER A 92 12.90 1.25 -5.16
C SER A 92 14.06 0.43 -5.71
N TYR A 93 13.96 -0.90 -5.58
CA TYR A 93 14.97 -1.87 -6.01
C TYR A 93 14.60 -2.55 -7.34
N ASN A 94 13.41 -2.30 -7.89
CA ASN A 94 12.89 -2.95 -9.12
C ASN A 94 13.04 -4.49 -9.12
N GLY A 95 12.85 -5.12 -7.95
CA GLY A 95 12.96 -6.56 -7.75
C GLY A 95 14.38 -7.11 -7.55
N GLY A 96 15.41 -6.25 -7.53
CA GLY A 96 16.80 -6.65 -7.31
C GLY A 96 17.26 -6.63 -5.86
N GLY A 97 16.40 -6.28 -4.89
CA GLY A 97 16.80 -6.05 -3.49
C GLY A 97 17.14 -7.32 -2.70
N GLY A 98 16.91 -8.49 -3.27
CA GLY A 98 16.98 -9.79 -2.60
C GLY A 98 15.61 -10.38 -2.31
N VAL A 99 15.59 -11.44 -1.50
CA VAL A 99 14.40 -12.25 -1.22
C VAL A 99 14.29 -12.58 0.27
N LEU A 100 13.07 -12.51 0.81
CA LEU A 100 12.68 -13.17 2.05
C LEU A 100 12.07 -14.55 1.72
N VAL A 101 12.61 -15.62 2.29
CA VAL A 101 12.03 -16.97 2.18
C VAL A 101 11.19 -17.24 3.42
N LEU A 102 9.87 -17.34 3.23
CA LEU A 102 8.93 -17.60 4.32
C LEU A 102 8.04 -18.80 3.97
N ASN A 103 8.13 -19.86 4.77
CA ASN A 103 7.39 -21.11 4.58
C ASN A 103 7.49 -21.69 3.14
N GLY A 104 8.70 -21.62 2.56
CA GLY A 104 8.97 -22.09 1.19
C GLY A 104 8.49 -21.16 0.09
N THR A 105 7.95 -19.98 0.43
CA THR A 105 7.54 -18.95 -0.52
C THR A 105 8.59 -17.83 -0.56
N ASN A 106 8.98 -17.44 -1.77
CA ASN A 106 9.91 -16.34 -1.99
C ASN A 106 9.14 -15.01 -2.12
N TYR A 107 9.52 -14.04 -1.30
CA TYR A 107 9.02 -12.67 -1.36
C TYR A 107 10.16 -11.74 -1.77
N THR A 108 10.08 -11.20 -2.99
CA THR A 108 11.11 -10.28 -3.52
C THR A 108 11.03 -8.91 -2.87
N LEU A 109 12.17 -8.34 -2.48
CA LEU A 109 12.26 -6.97 -1.98
C LEU A 109 12.09 -5.98 -3.16
N ASN A 110 10.93 -5.33 -3.21
CA ASN A 110 10.62 -4.33 -4.23
C ASN A 110 11.02 -2.92 -3.80
N GLU A 111 10.67 -2.54 -2.57
CA GLU A 111 10.92 -1.20 -2.04
C GLU A 111 11.10 -1.22 -0.52
N MET A 112 11.70 -0.16 0.01
CA MET A 112 11.71 0.18 1.43
C MET A 112 11.36 1.66 1.59
N HIS A 113 10.45 1.97 2.50
CA HIS A 113 10.03 3.34 2.80
C HIS A 113 10.10 3.66 4.28
N TRP A 114 10.00 4.96 4.60
CA TRP A 114 10.12 5.47 5.95
C TRP A 114 8.88 6.26 6.37
N HIS A 115 8.54 6.12 7.65
CA HIS A 115 7.52 6.90 8.35
C HIS A 115 8.14 7.53 9.59
N VAL A 116 7.79 8.80 9.85
CA VAL A 116 8.17 9.51 11.07
C VAL A 116 6.94 10.26 11.59
N PRO A 117 6.49 10.02 12.84
CA PRO A 117 6.99 9.03 13.80
C PRO A 117 6.72 7.58 13.34
N SER A 118 7.19 6.58 14.11
CA SER A 118 6.84 5.18 13.81
C SER A 118 5.32 4.97 13.85
N GLU A 119 4.79 4.21 12.90
CA GLU A 119 3.37 3.83 12.88
C GLU A 119 3.06 2.79 13.97
N HIS A 120 3.85 1.73 14.04
CA HIS A 120 3.76 0.77 15.14
C HIS A 120 4.24 1.40 16.44
N GLN A 121 3.59 1.00 17.55
CA GLN A 121 3.92 1.45 18.88
C GLN A 121 4.41 0.29 19.73
N PHE A 122 5.26 0.58 20.71
CA PHE A 122 5.64 -0.37 21.75
C PHE A 122 5.12 0.15 23.08
N PHE A 123 4.27 -0.63 23.76
CA PHE A 123 3.56 -0.18 24.97
C PHE A 123 2.87 1.19 24.82
N ARG A 124 2.26 1.44 23.67
CA ARG A 124 1.56 2.69 23.26
C ARG A 124 2.47 3.90 23.07
N ILE A 125 3.78 3.67 22.99
CA ILE A 125 4.77 4.71 22.77
C ILE A 125 5.31 4.55 21.34
N PRO A 126 5.20 5.58 20.47
CA PRO A 126 5.87 5.58 19.19
C PRO A 126 7.38 5.80 19.38
N TRP A 127 8.18 5.28 18.46
CA TRP A 127 9.60 5.59 18.41
C TRP A 127 9.79 6.95 17.75
N LEU A 128 10.46 7.82 18.49
CA LEU A 128 11.01 9.09 18.02
C LEU A 128 12.51 8.91 18.18
N TYR A 129 13.26 8.97 17.06
CA TYR A 129 14.72 8.97 16.94
C TYR A 129 15.56 8.46 18.13
#